data_AF-A0A2J6RB16-F1
#
_entry.id   AF-A0A2J6RB16-F1
#
_cell.length_a   1.000
_cell.length_b   1.000
_cell.length_c   1.000
_cell.angle_alpha   90.00
_cell.angle_beta   90.00
_cell.angle_gamma   90.00
#
_symmetry.space_group_name_H-M   'P 1'
#
loop_
_entity.id
_entity.type
_entity.pdbx_description
1 polymer ?
#
loop_
_entity_poly.entity_id
_entity_poly.type
_entity_poly.pdbx_seq_one_letter_code
_entity_poly.pdbx_strand_id
1 'polypeptide(L)'
;MWLRDLGVYSYVNVSDVEGIHVAAALDPEVKSKRIYAIAKHVTWNNHLAIMRKIFQEKKFLDDLKDLGILSGRVEDEDLGLKLLKKWGPLDDWVPLEVGI
;
A
#
# COMPACT_ATOMS: atom_id res chain seq x y z
N MET A 1 12.76 -4.70 -17.51
CA MET A 1 11.68 -5.07 -16.59
C MET A 1 10.44 -4.31 -17.02
N TRP A 2 9.44 -5.01 -17.56
CA TRP A 2 8.21 -4.42 -18.09
C TRP A 2 7.12 -4.42 -17.02
N LEU A 3 6.10 -3.55 -17.16
CA LEU A 3 5.00 -3.44 -16.20
C LEU A 3 4.27 -4.78 -15.95
N ARG A 4 4.22 -5.66 -16.96
CA ARG A 4 3.61 -7.00 -16.82
C ARG A 4 4.41 -7.93 -15.91
N ASP A 5 5.73 -7.76 -15.83
CA ASP A 5 6.61 -8.61 -15.00
C ASP A 5 6.46 -8.29 -13.50
N LEU A 6 5.81 -7.18 -13.16
CA LEU A 6 5.55 -6.73 -11.78
C LEU A 6 4.25 -7.29 -11.18
N GLY A 7 3.40 -7.95 -11.98
CA GLY A 7 2.21 -8.69 -11.56
C GLY A 7 1.40 -8.04 -10.42
N VAL A 8 1.53 -8.62 -9.23
CA VAL A 8 0.97 -8.14 -7.96
C VAL A 8 2.08 -7.63 -7.05
N TYR A 9 1.85 -6.49 -6.40
CA TYR A 9 2.75 -5.93 -5.40
C TYR A 9 2.00 -5.30 -4.23
N SER A 10 2.71 -5.00 -3.14
CA SER A 10 2.15 -4.31 -1.98
C SER A 10 2.21 -2.80 -2.15
N TYR A 11 1.08 -2.15 -1.94
CA TYR A 11 0.95 -0.70 -1.86
C TYR A 11 0.98 -0.22 -0.41
N VAL A 12 1.52 0.99 -0.21
CA VAL A 12 1.35 1.82 0.99
C VAL A 12 1.45 3.29 0.59
N ASN A 13 0.69 4.17 1.26
CA ASN A 13 0.78 5.61 1.03
C ASN A 13 2.02 6.22 1.70
N VAL A 14 2.56 7.29 1.12
CA VAL A 14 3.72 8.00 1.68
C VAL A 14 3.46 8.59 3.07
N SER A 15 2.24 9.04 3.35
CA SER A 15 1.85 9.57 4.67
C SER A 15 1.79 8.48 5.74
N ASP A 16 1.37 7.27 5.37
CA ASP A 16 1.40 6.12 6.28
C ASP A 16 2.85 5.72 6.59
N VAL A 17 3.73 5.78 5.58
CA VAL A 17 5.17 5.50 5.78
C VAL A 17 5.79 6.50 6.75
N GLU A 18 5.49 7.79 6.60
CA GLU A 18 5.91 8.82 7.56
C GLU A 18 5.44 8.50 8.97
N GLY A 19 4.14 8.25 9.15
CA GLY A 19 3.54 7.96 10.45
C GLY A 19 4.15 6.74 11.12
N ILE A 20 4.45 5.67 10.36
CA ILE A 20 5.11 4.48 10.88
C ILE A 20 6.52 4.78 11.39
N HIS A 21 7.31 5.56 10.64
CA HIS A 21 8.68 5.90 11.06
C HIS A 21 8.67 6.73 12.35
N VAL A 22 7.77 7.71 12.44
CA VAL A 22 7.61 8.54 13.64
C VAL A 22 7.15 7.68 14.82
N ALA A 23 6.12 6.86 14.64
CA ALA A 23 5.60 5.97 15.68
C ALA A 23 6.67 4.98 16.17
N ALA A 24 7.44 4.38 15.27
CA ALA A 24 8.53 3.47 15.61
C ALA A 24 9.65 4.15 16.42
N ALA A 25 9.91 5.44 16.17
CA ALA A 25 10.90 6.21 16.92
C ALA A 25 10.43 6.60 18.32
N LEU A 26 9.12 6.79 18.50
CA LEU A 26 8.52 7.25 19.76
C LEU A 26 8.05 6.11 20.67
N ASP A 27 7.70 4.95 20.10
CA ASP A 27 7.14 3.85 20.85
C ASP A 27 8.23 3.03 21.57
N PRO A 28 8.28 3.04 22.91
CA PRO A 28 9.29 2.31 23.67
C PRO A 28 9.17 0.79 23.53
N GLU A 29 8.03 0.27 23.05
CA GLU A 29 7.79 -1.16 22.83
C GLU A 29 8.37 -1.64 21.47
N VAL A 30 8.68 -0.72 20.56
CA VAL A 30 9.27 -1.02 19.26
C VAL A 30 10.79 -1.11 19.38
N LYS A 31 11.31 -2.33 19.57
CA LYS A 31 12.75 -2.61 19.63
C LYS A 31 13.10 -3.80 18.76
N SER A 32 14.06 -3.61 17.84
CA SER A 32 14.56 -4.66 16.94
C SER A 32 13.43 -5.39 16.17
N LYS A 33 12.38 -4.65 15.79
CA LYS A 33 11.25 -5.17 15.02
C LYS A 33 11.37 -4.79 13.55
N ARG A 34 10.97 -5.70 12.66
CA ARG A 34 10.68 -5.37 11.26
C ARG A 34 9.22 -4.98 11.15
N ILE A 35 8.93 -3.74 10.79
CA ILE A 35 7.57 -3.26 10.60
C ILE A 35 7.25 -3.32 9.11
N TYR A 36 6.20 -4.05 8.73
CA TYR A 36 5.75 -4.08 7.35
C TYR A 36 4.73 -2.98 7.11
N ALA A 37 4.96 -2.22 6.04
CA ALA A 37 4.08 -1.18 5.55
C ALA A 37 3.32 -1.73 4.33
N ILE A 38 2.30 -2.55 4.59
CA ILE A 38 1.50 -3.24 3.56
C ILE A 38 0.04 -2.85 3.79
N ALA A 39 -0.44 -1.85 3.05
CA ALA A 39 -1.84 -1.44 3.11
C ALA A 39 -2.73 -2.40 2.31
N LYS A 40 -2.30 -2.75 1.09
CA LYS A 40 -3.06 -3.61 0.18
C LYS A 40 -2.17 -4.22 -0.89
N HIS A 41 -2.46 -5.45 -1.31
CA HIS A 41 -1.89 -6.00 -2.54
C HIS A 41 -2.69 -5.53 -3.75
N VAL A 42 -2.00 -4.98 -4.74
CA VAL A 42 -2.60 -4.35 -5.91
C VAL A 42 -1.89 -4.79 -7.18
N THR A 43 -2.56 -4.53 -8.29
CA THR A 43 -2.04 -4.72 -9.64
C THR A 43 -2.03 -3.40 -10.41
N TRP A 44 -1.41 -3.41 -11.59
CA TRP A 44 -1.53 -2.31 -12.54
C TRP A 44 -2.98 -2.06 -12.99
N ASN A 45 -3.84 -3.08 -13.02
CA ASN A 45 -5.25 -2.89 -13.37
C ASN A 45 -6.00 -2.07 -12.31
N ASN A 46 -5.61 -2.15 -11.04
CA ASN A 46 -6.16 -1.26 -10.01
C ASN A 46 -5.82 0.21 -10.29
N HIS A 47 -4.59 0.49 -10.71
CA HIS A 47 -4.17 1.84 -11.08
C HIS A 47 -4.90 2.33 -12.33
N LEU A 48 -4.95 1.51 -13.38
CA LEU A 48 -5.66 1.86 -14.63
C LEU A 48 -7.14 2.13 -14.39
N ALA A 49 -7.81 1.35 -13.54
CA ALA A 49 -9.20 1.58 -13.17
C ALA A 49 -9.41 2.94 -12.47
N ILE A 50 -8.52 3.30 -11.53
CA ILE A 50 -8.57 4.58 -10.82
C ILE A 50 -8.30 5.74 -11.80
N MET A 51 -7.26 5.64 -12.63
CA MET A 51 -6.91 6.67 -13.60
C MET A 51 -8.04 6.90 -14.63
N ARG A 52 -8.67 5.84 -15.14
CA ARG A 52 -9.83 5.96 -16.05
C ARG A 52 -11.02 6.65 -15.37
N LYS A 53 -11.24 6.39 -14.07
CA LYS A 53 -12.32 7.02 -13.29
C LYS A 53 -12.08 8.53 -13.09
N ILE A 54 -10.83 8.92 -12.79
CA ILE A 54 -10.46 10.32 -12.50
C ILE A 54 -10.31 11.13 -13.80
N PHE A 55 -9.68 10.57 -14.83
CA PHE A 55 -9.34 11.26 -16.07
C PHE A 55 -10.14 10.71 -17.26
N GLN A 56 -11.45 10.95 -17.26
CA GLN A 56 -12.39 10.37 -18.23
C GLN A 56 -12.10 10.76 -19.69
N GLU A 57 -11.49 11.93 -19.91
CA GLU A 57 -11.13 12.44 -21.25
C GLU A 57 -9.83 11.82 -21.81
N LYS A 58 -9.11 11.03 -21.01
CA LYS A 58 -7.84 10.41 -21.40
C LYS A 58 -8.04 8.94 -21.77
N LYS A 59 -7.32 8.49 -22.80
CA LYS A 59 -7.25 7.07 -23.15
C LYS A 59 -6.12 6.42 -22.36
N PHE A 60 -6.47 5.38 -21.60
CA PHE A 60 -5.53 4.51 -20.90
C PHE A 60 -5.51 3.13 -21.55
N LEU A 61 -4.53 2.32 -21.18
CA LEU A 61 -4.45 0.93 -21.60
C LEU A 61 -5.64 0.13 -21.06
N ASP A 62 -6.06 -0.86 -21.85
CA ASP A 62 -6.93 -1.93 -21.38
C ASP A 62 -6.26 -2.73 -20.27
N ASP A 63 -7.07 -3.50 -19.54
CA ASP A 63 -6.59 -4.35 -18.47
C ASP A 63 -5.51 -5.34 -18.97
N LEU A 64 -4.40 -5.41 -18.23
CA LEU A 64 -3.33 -6.34 -18.49
C LEU A 64 -3.75 -7.76 -18.09
N LYS A 65 -3.30 -8.74 -18.87
CA LYS A 65 -3.51 -10.17 -18.61
C LYS A 65 -2.39 -10.75 -17.76
N ASP A 66 -2.68 -11.88 -17.11
CA ASP A 66 -1.68 -12.74 -16.44
C ASP A 66 -0.89 -12.06 -15.30
N LEU A 67 -1.50 -11.11 -14.59
CA LEU A 67 -0.85 -10.36 -13.50
C LEU A 67 -0.67 -11.19 -12.20
N GLY A 68 -1.29 -12.36 -12.10
CA GLY A 68 -1.19 -13.23 -10.92
C GLY A 68 -2.04 -12.77 -9.72
N ILE A 69 -1.91 -13.50 -8.61
CA ILE A 69 -2.57 -13.22 -7.33
C ILE A 69 -1.52 -13.43 -6.23
N LEU A 70 -1.40 -12.49 -5.29
CA LEU A 70 -0.59 -12.68 -4.09
C LEU A 70 -1.50 -13.05 -2.92
N SER A 71 -1.28 -14.24 -2.35
CA SER A 71 -2.04 -14.76 -1.20
C SER A 71 -1.20 -14.97 0.06
N GLY A 72 0.10 -14.66 -0.01
CA GLY A 72 1.00 -14.76 1.13
C GLY A 72 0.70 -13.68 2.17
N ARG A 73 0.75 -14.05 3.45
CA ARG A 73 0.80 -13.13 4.58
C ARG A 73 2.18 -13.19 5.21
N VAL A 74 2.59 -12.10 5.84
CA VAL A 74 3.81 -12.06 6.64
C VAL A 74 3.45 -12.04 8.12
N GLU A 75 4.29 -12.67 8.94
CA GLU A 75 4.14 -12.58 10.40
C GLU A 75 4.24 -11.11 10.84
N ASP A 76 3.42 -10.72 11.82
CA ASP A 76 3.31 -9.35 12.34
C ASP A 76 2.99 -8.28 11.27
N GLU A 77 2.28 -8.63 10.19
CA GLU A 77 1.88 -7.67 9.13
C GLU A 77 1.04 -6.49 9.64
N ASP A 78 0.38 -6.65 10.79
CA ASP A 78 -0.52 -5.65 11.37
C ASP A 78 0.19 -4.62 12.29
N LEU A 79 1.47 -4.82 12.62
CA LEU A 79 2.21 -3.95 13.54
C LEU A 79 2.26 -2.50 13.04
N GLY A 80 2.47 -2.29 11.74
CA GLY A 80 2.49 -0.94 11.15
C GLY A 80 1.17 -0.20 11.36
N LEU A 81 0.04 -0.88 11.12
CA LEU A 81 -1.28 -0.29 11.32
C LEU A 81 -1.58 -0.02 12.79
N LYS A 82 -1.18 -0.93 13.69
CA LYS A 82 -1.31 -0.73 15.14
C LYS A 82 -0.55 0.52 15.61
N LEU A 83 0.65 0.75 15.09
CA LEU A 83 1.45 1.92 15.41
C LEU A 83 0.80 3.22 14.89
N LEU A 84 0.29 3.22 13.66
CA LEU A 84 -0.45 4.35 13.10
C LEU A 84 -1.68 4.71 13.94
N LYS A 85 -2.43 3.72 14.40
CA LYS A 85 -3.59 3.91 15.30
C LYS A 85 -3.21 4.46 16.68
N LYS A 86 -2.09 4.00 17.22
CA LYS A 86 -1.63 4.37 18.56
C LYS A 86 -1.08 5.80 18.60
N TRP A 87 -0.35 6.22 17.57
CA TRP A 87 0.44 7.45 17.57
C TRP A 87 -0.01 8.50 16.56
N GLY A 88 -0.77 8.11 15.55
CA GLY A 88 -1.22 8.96 14.46
C GLY A 88 -2.73 9.23 14.49
N PRO A 89 -3.21 10.07 13.56
CA PRO A 89 -4.63 10.40 13.44
C PRO A 89 -5.42 9.40 12.59
N LEU A 90 -4.78 8.33 12.08
CA LEU A 90 -5.36 7.43 11.09
C LEU A 90 -5.84 6.13 11.75
N ASP A 91 -7.11 5.80 11.52
CA ASP A 91 -7.74 4.54 11.96
C ASP A 91 -7.64 3.41 10.92
N ASP A 92 -7.18 3.70 9.71
CA ASP A 92 -6.89 2.71 8.68
C ASP A 92 -5.81 3.23 7.74
N TRP A 93 -5.28 2.35 6.89
CA TRP A 93 -4.36 2.73 5.83
C TRP A 93 -5.01 3.72 4.85
N VAL A 94 -4.23 4.66 4.34
CA VAL A 94 -4.69 5.54 3.28
C VAL A 94 -4.88 4.71 2.00
N PRO A 95 -6.05 4.79 1.34
CA PRO A 95 -6.35 3.97 0.18
C PRO A 95 -5.54 4.41 -1.06
N LEU A 96 -5.32 3.47 -1.99
CA LEU A 96 -4.58 3.70 -3.23
C LEU A 96 -5.10 4.91 -4.01
N GLU A 97 -6.41 5.07 -4.06
CA GLU A 97 -7.14 6.13 -4.74
C GLU A 97 -6.71 7.54 -4.31
N VAL A 98 -6.25 7.73 -3.06
CA VAL A 98 -5.77 9.02 -2.56
C VAL A 98 -4.34 9.31 -3.02
N GLY A 99 -3.56 8.27 -3.34
CA GLY A 99 -2.18 8.39 -3.81
C GLY A 99 -2.00 8.47 -5.34
N ILE A 100 -3.09 8.38 -6.12
CA ILE A 100 -3.10 8.47 -7.59
C ILE A 100 -3.71 9.81 -8.02
#